data_AF-A0A955PTS4-F1
#
_entry.id   AF-A0A955PTS4-F1
#
_cell.length_a   1.000
_cell.length_b   1.000
_cell.length_c   1.000
_cell.angle_alpha   90.00
_cell.angle_beta   90.00
_cell.angle_gamma   90.00
#
_symmetry.space_group_name_H-M   'P 1'
#
loop_
_entity.id
_entity.type
_entity.pdbx_description
1 polymer ?
#
loop_
_entity_poly.entity_id
_entity_poly.type
_entity_poly.pdbx_seq_one_letter_code
_entity_poly.pdbx_strand_id
1 'polypeptide(L)'
;QGWKLDCTVSFQKPSTDTVALNSSNQPFRGEDGTLVFRPGGHGALLENLNDYQGDIIFISNIDNVVPDYLKDPIVAWRKALGGYLVELQQQVFHHIAQLSSLPADAKSVHQAEACILHELLLPLPPSYRELALPDQATLLKQYLDRPIRVCGVVPNTGDPGGGPFWVAHPE
;
A
#
# COMPACT_ATOMS: atom_id res chain seq x y z
N GLN A 1 -25.70 -5.91 20.25
CA GLN A 1 -24.84 -6.88 19.53
C GLN A 1 -23.42 -6.66 20.00
N GLY A 2 -22.74 -7.70 20.47
CA GLY A 2 -21.33 -7.62 20.88
C GLY A 2 -20.43 -8.15 19.76
N TRP A 3 -19.19 -7.70 19.73
CA TRP A 3 -18.16 -8.18 18.80
C TRP A 3 -17.21 -9.13 19.56
N LYS A 4 -16.85 -10.25 18.94
CA LYS A 4 -15.78 -11.11 19.47
C LYS A 4 -14.45 -10.59 18.94
N LEU A 5 -13.59 -10.14 19.85
CA LEU A 5 -12.22 -9.74 19.51
C LEU A 5 -11.34 -10.99 19.57
N ASP A 6 -10.61 -11.24 18.48
CA ASP A 6 -9.50 -12.19 18.46
C ASP A 6 -8.20 -11.39 18.52
N CYS A 7 -7.31 -11.77 19.43
CA CYS A 7 -6.05 -11.07 19.66
C CYS A 7 -4.92 -12.08 19.65
N THR A 8 -4.15 -12.05 18.57
CA THR A 8 -2.96 -12.87 18.37
C THR A 8 -1.74 -11.97 18.18
N VAL A 9 -0.56 -12.58 18.26
CA VAL A 9 0.71 -11.89 18.04
C VAL A 9 1.37 -12.51 16.82
N SER A 10 1.87 -11.67 15.91
CA SER A 10 2.68 -12.11 14.77
C SER A 10 4.11 -11.61 14.93
N PHE A 11 5.07 -12.49 14.67
CA PHE A 11 6.49 -12.15 14.66
C PHE A 11 7.00 -12.03 13.23
N GLN A 12 8.03 -11.20 13.04
CA GLN A 12 8.75 -11.13 11.78
C GLN A 12 9.32 -12.51 11.42
N LYS A 13 9.10 -12.95 10.17
CA LYS A 13 9.65 -14.22 9.68
C LYS A 13 11.18 -14.12 9.57
N PRO A 14 11.97 -15.06 10.14
CA PRO A 14 13.44 -15.03 10.05
C PRO A 14 13.99 -14.99 8.62
N SER A 15 13.21 -15.49 7.64
CA SER A 15 13.55 -15.43 6.21
C SER A 15 13.63 -14.00 5.65
N THR A 16 13.12 -13.00 6.37
CA THR A 16 13.18 -11.58 6.00
C THR A 16 14.38 -10.87 6.61
N ASP A 17 15.21 -11.58 7.38
CA ASP A 17 16.39 -11.00 7.97
C ASP A 17 17.43 -10.68 6.90
N THR A 18 18.10 -9.54 7.08
CA THR A 18 19.11 -9.03 6.15
C THR A 18 20.51 -9.30 6.69
N VAL A 19 21.45 -9.52 5.78
CA VAL A 19 22.85 -9.74 6.14
C VAL A 19 23.42 -8.44 6.71
N ALA A 20 23.97 -8.48 7.93
CA ALA A 20 24.64 -7.34 8.52
C ALA A 20 25.91 -7.01 7.73
N LEU A 21 26.19 -5.73 7.52
CA LEU A 21 27.42 -5.26 6.88
C LEU A 21 28.37 -4.65 7.92
N ASN A 22 29.66 -4.83 7.71
CA ASN A 22 30.70 -4.12 8.46
C ASN A 22 30.91 -2.70 7.91
N SER A 23 31.79 -1.92 8.53
CA SER A 23 32.12 -0.55 8.10
C SER A 23 32.71 -0.45 6.68
N SER A 24 33.13 -1.57 6.11
CA SER A 24 33.66 -1.68 4.74
C SER A 24 32.60 -2.18 3.74
N ASN A 25 31.32 -2.20 4.12
CA ASN A 25 30.21 -2.74 3.32
C ASN A 25 30.36 -4.22 2.92
N GLN A 26 31.09 -5.02 3.70
CA GLN A 26 31.21 -6.46 3.49
C GLN A 26 30.32 -7.23 4.47
N PRO A 27 29.85 -8.44 4.11
CA PRO A 27 29.08 -9.30 5.01
C PRO A 27 29.80 -9.51 6.34
N PHE A 28 29.16 -9.10 7.43
CA PHE A 28 29.69 -9.23 8.78
C PHE A 28 29.60 -10.69 9.23
N ARG A 29 30.70 -11.18 9.82
CA ARG A 29 30.81 -12.54 10.35
C ARG A 29 31.13 -12.49 11.83
N GLY A 30 30.53 -13.40 12.59
CA GLY A 30 30.81 -13.60 14.00
C GLY A 30 32.19 -14.22 14.25
N GLU A 31 32.54 -14.40 15.53
CA GLU A 31 33.81 -15.01 15.94
C GLU A 31 33.98 -16.46 15.44
N ASP A 32 32.87 -17.16 15.22
CA ASP A 32 32.82 -18.52 14.66
C ASP A 32 32.83 -18.56 13.12
N GLY A 33 32.91 -17.39 12.47
CA GLY A 33 32.91 -17.24 11.01
C GLY A 33 31.52 -17.30 10.35
N THR A 34 30.45 -17.47 11.12
CA THR A 34 29.07 -17.48 10.59
C THR A 34 28.59 -16.08 10.21
N LEU A 35 27.67 -15.98 9.25
CA LEU A 35 27.06 -14.70 8.86
C LEU A 35 26.13 -14.21 9.96
N VAL A 36 26.21 -12.92 10.26
CA VAL A 36 25.30 -12.26 11.20
C VAL A 36 24.15 -11.63 10.43
N PHE A 37 22.94 -11.90 10.90
CA PHE A 37 21.71 -11.36 10.35
C PHE A 37 21.08 -10.34 11.28
N ARG A 38 20.33 -9.40 10.72
CA ARG A 38 19.54 -8.40 11.44
C ARG A 38 18.12 -8.39 10.93
N PRO A 39 17.12 -8.01 11.75
CA PRO A 39 15.77 -7.83 11.27
C PRO A 39 15.73 -6.91 10.04
N GLY A 40 15.04 -7.32 8.97
CA GLY A 40 14.91 -6.56 7.72
C GLY A 40 14.13 -5.23 7.82
N GLY A 41 13.66 -4.87 9.02
CA GLY A 41 12.92 -3.64 9.28
C GLY A 41 11.44 -3.73 8.93
N HIS A 42 10.76 -2.58 8.89
CA HIS A 42 9.30 -2.49 8.74
C HIS A 42 8.74 -3.17 7.48
N GLY A 43 9.55 -3.31 6.42
CA GLY A 43 9.15 -3.99 5.18
C GLY A 43 8.82 -5.47 5.37
N ALA A 44 9.35 -6.11 6.43
CA ALA A 44 9.01 -7.48 6.78
C ALA A 44 7.53 -7.68 7.14
N LEU A 45 6.80 -6.59 7.47
CA LEU A 45 5.37 -6.62 7.72
C LEU A 45 4.57 -7.15 6.52
N LEU A 46 5.03 -6.95 5.28
CA LEU A 46 4.30 -7.41 4.08
C LEU A 46 4.08 -8.92 4.08
N GLU A 47 5.08 -9.69 4.50
CA GLU A 47 4.98 -11.15 4.63
C GLU A 47 3.94 -11.55 5.67
N ASN A 48 3.87 -10.82 6.79
CA ASN A 48 2.84 -11.05 7.80
C ASN A 48 1.45 -10.68 7.27
N LEU A 49 1.31 -9.56 6.56
CA LEU A 49 0.02 -9.13 6.00
C LEU A 49 -0.55 -10.14 4.99
N ASN A 50 0.31 -10.76 4.19
CA ASN A 50 -0.09 -11.81 3.24
C ASN A 50 -0.66 -13.07 3.92
N ASP A 51 -0.29 -13.34 5.17
CA ASP A 51 -0.80 -14.49 5.92
C ASP A 51 -2.20 -14.22 6.53
N TYR A 52 -2.65 -12.96 6.58
CA TYR A 52 -3.95 -12.59 7.14
C TYR A 52 -5.05 -12.54 6.08
N GLN A 53 -6.21 -13.11 6.41
CA GLN A 53 -7.39 -13.15 5.54
C GLN A 53 -8.45 -12.14 5.99
N GLY A 54 -8.26 -10.86 5.66
CA GLY A 54 -9.23 -9.80 5.94
C GLY A 54 -9.42 -8.86 4.76
N ASP A 55 -10.64 -8.33 4.60
CA ASP A 55 -10.98 -7.40 3.50
C ASP A 55 -10.34 -6.01 3.71
N ILE A 56 -10.22 -5.58 4.97
CA ILE A 56 -9.68 -4.27 5.36
C ILE A 56 -8.72 -4.47 6.53
N ILE A 57 -7.53 -3.89 6.41
CA ILE A 57 -6.50 -3.94 7.44
C ILE A 57 -6.18 -2.52 7.92
N PHE A 58 -6.34 -2.27 9.22
CA PHE A 58 -5.87 -1.04 9.86
C PHE A 58 -4.47 -1.25 10.41
N ILE A 59 -3.50 -0.47 9.92
CA ILE A 59 -2.10 -0.52 10.36
C ILE A 59 -1.83 0.70 11.24
N SER A 60 -1.13 0.52 12.35
CA SER A 60 -0.69 1.62 13.21
C SER A 60 0.63 1.27 13.89
N ASN A 61 1.52 2.25 14.00
CA ASN A 61 2.76 2.11 14.75
C ASN A 61 2.47 2.16 16.25
N ILE A 62 3.34 1.54 17.05
CA ILE A 62 3.22 1.54 18.50
C ILE A 62 3.30 2.96 19.08
N ASP A 63 4.08 3.84 18.44
CA ASP A 63 4.21 5.25 18.83
C ASP A 63 2.91 6.05 18.62
N ASN A 64 1.97 5.54 17.82
CA ASN A 64 0.67 6.16 17.58
C ASN A 64 -0.40 5.72 18.60
N VAL A 65 -0.02 4.97 19.65
CA VAL A 65 -0.93 4.60 20.73
C VAL A 65 -1.04 5.76 21.72
N VAL A 66 -2.22 6.38 21.78
CA VAL A 66 -2.49 7.55 22.62
C VAL A 66 -3.30 7.20 23.88
N PRO A 67 -3.24 8.05 24.93
CA PRO A 67 -4.14 7.95 26.08
C PRO A 67 -5.63 8.00 25.71
N ASP A 68 -6.49 7.43 26.56
CA ASP A 68 -7.93 7.27 26.28
C ASP A 68 -8.64 8.57 25.87
N TYR A 69 -8.33 9.69 26.52
CA TYR A 69 -8.97 10.98 26.24
C TYR A 69 -8.64 11.55 24.84
N LEU A 70 -7.65 11.00 24.14
CA LEU A 70 -7.29 11.39 22.76
C LEU A 70 -7.79 10.38 21.71
N LYS A 71 -8.49 9.31 22.11
CA LYS A 71 -8.95 8.27 21.18
C LYS A 71 -10.10 8.74 20.30
N ASP A 72 -10.98 9.59 20.79
CA ASP A 72 -12.19 10.00 20.05
C ASP A 72 -11.86 10.64 18.68
N PRO A 73 -10.91 11.61 18.58
CA PRO A 73 -10.46 12.11 17.28
C PRO A 73 -9.88 11.03 16.37
N ILE A 74 -9.09 10.10 16.92
CA ILE A 74 -8.47 9.01 16.13
C ILE A 74 -9.54 8.08 15.58
N VAL A 75 -10.55 7.73 16.38
CA VAL A 75 -11.67 6.89 15.94
C VAL A 75 -12.46 7.58 14.84
N ALA A 76 -12.70 8.89 14.96
CA ALA A 76 -13.38 9.67 13.92
C ALA A 76 -12.61 9.63 12.59
N TRP A 77 -11.30 9.91 12.62
CA TRP A 77 -10.46 9.88 11.42
C TRP A 77 -10.29 8.48 10.84
N ARG A 78 -10.15 7.44 11.67
CA ARG A 78 -10.10 6.05 11.18
C ARG A 78 -11.39 5.64 10.47
N LYS A 79 -12.55 6.07 10.99
CA LYS A 79 -13.84 5.86 10.31
C LYS A 79 -13.91 6.61 8.99
N ALA A 80 -13.46 7.86 8.94
CA ALA A 80 -13.44 8.65 7.71
C ALA A 80 -12.53 8.01 6.64
N LEU A 81 -11.30 7.64 7.01
CA LEU A 81 -10.35 6.97 6.11
C LEU A 81 -10.86 5.59 5.66
N GLY A 82 -11.48 4.83 6.57
CA GLY A 82 -12.09 3.54 6.23
C GLY A 82 -13.28 3.69 5.28
N GLY A 83 -14.13 4.70 5.49
CA GLY A 83 -15.24 5.02 4.58
C GLY A 83 -14.74 5.41 3.19
N TYR A 84 -13.73 6.28 3.14
CA TYR A 84 -13.09 6.68 1.88
C TYR A 84 -12.43 5.49 1.16
N LEU A 85 -11.75 4.60 1.89
CA LEU A 85 -11.19 3.37 1.32
C LEU A 85 -12.28 2.50 0.66
N VAL A 86 -13.43 2.33 1.32
CA VAL A 86 -14.54 1.54 0.79
C VAL A 86 -15.13 2.19 -0.46
N GLU A 87 -15.33 3.50 -0.45
CA GLU A 87 -15.82 4.26 -1.61
C GLU A 87 -14.88 4.12 -2.81
N LEU A 88 -13.58 4.34 -2.58
CA LEU A 88 -12.55 4.22 -3.61
C LEU A 88 -12.46 2.78 -4.14
N GLN A 89 -12.54 1.77 -3.28
CA GLN A 89 -12.55 0.37 -3.68
C GLN A 89 -13.76 0.05 -4.57
N GLN A 90 -14.95 0.52 -4.22
CA GLN A 90 -16.15 0.29 -5.03
C GLN A 90 -16.01 0.91 -6.43
N GLN A 91 -15.45 2.13 -6.51
CA GLN A 91 -15.16 2.77 -7.79
C GLN A 91 -14.14 1.97 -8.63
N VAL A 92 -13.04 1.54 -8.01
CA VAL A 92 -12.01 0.73 -8.68
C VAL A 92 -12.62 -0.60 -9.18
N PHE A 93 -13.38 -1.30 -8.34
CA PHE A 93 -14.00 -2.57 -8.70
C PHE A 93 -15.05 -2.42 -9.80
N HIS A 94 -15.79 -1.32 -9.81
CA HIS A 94 -16.70 -0.98 -10.90
C HIS A 94 -15.97 -0.89 -12.24
N HIS A 95 -14.85 -0.16 -12.29
CA HIS A 95 -14.04 -0.05 -13.50
C HIS A 95 -13.44 -1.40 -13.93
N ILE A 96 -12.91 -2.20 -12.99
CA ILE A 96 -12.40 -3.55 -13.29
C ILE A 96 -13.50 -4.43 -13.92
N ALA A 97 -14.72 -4.38 -13.38
CA ALA A 97 -15.85 -5.14 -13.91
C ALA A 97 -16.23 -4.69 -15.33
N GLN A 98 -16.28 -3.38 -15.58
CA GLN A 98 -16.55 -2.82 -16.91
C GLN A 98 -15.48 -3.23 -17.94
N LEU A 99 -14.20 -3.12 -17.58
CA LEU A 99 -13.07 -3.51 -18.44
C LEU A 99 -13.02 -5.01 -18.72
N SER A 100 -13.66 -5.83 -17.88
CA SER A 100 -13.70 -7.29 -18.06
C SER A 100 -14.84 -7.75 -19.00
N SER A 101 -15.72 -6.84 -19.44
CA SER A 101 -16.76 -7.15 -20.41
C SER A 101 -16.19 -7.24 -21.84
N LEU A 102 -16.60 -8.26 -22.61
CA LEU A 102 -16.15 -8.46 -24.00
C LEU A 102 -17.31 -8.21 -24.97
N PRO A 103 -17.09 -7.49 -26.09
CA PRO A 103 -15.88 -6.72 -26.40
C PRO A 103 -15.75 -5.51 -25.46
N ALA A 104 -14.50 -5.12 -25.16
CA ALA A 104 -14.23 -3.94 -24.34
C ALA A 104 -14.80 -2.70 -25.02
N ASP A 105 -15.64 -1.94 -24.31
CA ASP A 105 -16.24 -0.74 -24.84
C ASP A 105 -15.33 0.48 -24.61
N ALA A 106 -15.25 1.37 -25.61
CA ALA A 106 -14.34 2.52 -25.57
C ALA A 106 -14.67 3.49 -24.44
N LYS A 107 -15.94 3.58 -24.04
CA LYS A 107 -16.39 4.47 -22.97
C LYS A 107 -15.83 4.02 -21.62
N SER A 108 -15.89 2.73 -21.33
CA SER A 108 -15.35 2.12 -20.11
C SER A 108 -13.84 2.26 -20.03
N VAL A 109 -13.13 2.11 -21.16
CA VAL A 109 -11.68 2.37 -21.24
C VAL A 109 -11.37 3.83 -20.91
N HIS A 110 -12.07 4.80 -21.50
CA HIS A 110 -11.88 6.21 -21.20
C HIS A 110 -12.23 6.58 -19.75
N GLN A 111 -13.28 5.97 -19.18
CA GLN A 111 -13.66 6.20 -17.79
C GLN A 111 -12.61 5.65 -16.81
N ALA A 112 -12.10 4.46 -17.06
CA ALA A 112 -11.02 3.87 -16.26
C ALA A 112 -9.71 4.67 -16.39
N GLU A 113 -9.37 5.13 -17.60
CA GLU A 113 -8.24 6.03 -17.83
C GLU A 113 -8.37 7.31 -16.99
N ALA A 114 -9.54 7.95 -17.00
CA ALA A 114 -9.78 9.17 -16.23
C ALA A 114 -9.67 8.91 -14.72
N CYS A 115 -10.18 7.78 -14.22
CA CYS A 115 -10.03 7.38 -12.82
C CYS A 115 -8.54 7.24 -12.45
N ILE A 116 -7.73 6.55 -13.25
CA ILE A 116 -6.30 6.37 -12.99
C ILE A 116 -5.54 7.70 -12.99
N LEU A 117 -5.80 8.57 -13.96
CA LEU A 117 -5.05 9.82 -14.13
C LEU A 117 -5.47 10.93 -13.16
N HIS A 118 -6.76 11.03 -12.84
CA HIS A 118 -7.31 12.18 -12.11
C HIS A 118 -7.69 11.85 -10.67
N GLU A 119 -8.09 10.61 -10.37
CA GLU A 119 -8.44 10.20 -9.01
C GLU A 119 -7.25 9.53 -8.31
N LEU A 120 -6.63 8.54 -8.96
CA LEU A 120 -5.49 7.83 -8.39
C LEU A 120 -4.15 8.54 -8.61
N LEU A 121 -4.12 9.54 -9.51
CA LEU A 121 -2.93 10.32 -9.87
C LEU A 121 -1.74 9.44 -10.29
N LEU A 122 -2.02 8.32 -10.97
CA LEU A 122 -1.00 7.39 -11.43
C LEU A 122 -0.63 7.66 -12.89
N PRO A 123 0.68 7.80 -13.21
CA PRO A 123 1.10 7.98 -14.59
C PRO A 123 0.93 6.69 -15.40
N LEU A 124 0.41 6.83 -16.61
CA LEU A 124 0.38 5.78 -17.62
C LEU A 124 1.68 5.80 -18.45
N PRO A 125 2.13 4.65 -18.97
CA PRO A 125 3.34 4.61 -19.79
C PRO A 125 3.15 5.42 -21.09
N PRO A 126 4.22 6.02 -21.66
CA PRO A 126 4.11 6.80 -22.89
C PRO A 126 3.48 6.01 -24.07
N SER A 127 3.76 4.71 -24.15
CA SER A 127 3.22 3.81 -25.17
C SER A 127 1.72 3.50 -25.04
N TYR A 128 1.07 3.90 -23.94
CA TYR A 128 -0.35 3.60 -23.71
C TYR A 128 -1.26 4.04 -24.87
N ARG A 129 -0.99 5.23 -25.44
CA ARG A 129 -1.78 5.79 -26.54
C ARG A 129 -1.61 5.05 -27.87
N GLU A 130 -0.56 4.25 -28.00
CA GLU A 130 -0.26 3.46 -29.20
C GLU A 130 -0.94 2.09 -29.18
N LEU A 131 -1.41 1.65 -28.00
CA LEU A 131 -2.08 0.36 -27.82
C LEU A 131 -3.46 0.33 -28.49
N ALA A 132 -3.82 -0.83 -29.02
CA ALA A 132 -5.20 -1.09 -29.43
C ALA A 132 -6.13 -1.11 -28.21
N LEU A 133 -7.42 -0.84 -28.42
CA LEU A 133 -8.41 -0.73 -27.34
C LEU A 133 -8.44 -1.95 -26.38
N PRO A 134 -8.34 -3.22 -26.84
CA PRO A 134 -8.29 -4.38 -25.94
C PRO A 134 -7.02 -4.40 -25.06
N ASP A 135 -5.89 -3.94 -25.61
CA ASP A 135 -4.62 -3.90 -24.90
C ASP A 135 -4.61 -2.75 -23.89
N GLN A 136 -5.23 -1.61 -24.22
CA GLN A 136 -5.50 -0.53 -23.27
C GLN A 136 -6.34 -1.04 -22.09
N ALA A 137 -7.45 -1.72 -22.36
CA ALA A 137 -8.31 -2.28 -21.31
C ALA A 137 -7.53 -3.24 -20.39
N THR A 138 -6.68 -4.09 -20.97
CA THR A 138 -5.81 -5.02 -20.23
C THR A 138 -4.82 -4.28 -19.34
N LEU A 139 -4.15 -3.24 -19.86
CA LEU A 139 -3.20 -2.43 -19.09
C LEU A 139 -3.88 -1.69 -17.94
N LEU A 140 -5.01 -1.01 -18.20
CA LEU A 140 -5.74 -0.27 -17.17
C LEU A 140 -6.23 -1.21 -16.06
N LYS A 141 -6.67 -2.42 -16.42
CA LYS A 141 -7.03 -3.45 -15.43
C LYS A 141 -5.84 -3.82 -14.53
N GLN A 142 -4.63 -3.99 -15.08
CA GLN A 142 -3.43 -4.26 -14.28
C GLN A 142 -3.07 -3.11 -13.32
N TYR A 143 -3.36 -1.86 -13.69
CA TYR A 143 -3.18 -0.71 -12.81
C TYR A 143 -4.18 -0.72 -11.65
N LEU A 144 -5.44 -1.08 -11.92
CA LEU A 144 -6.54 -1.08 -10.96
C LEU A 144 -6.56 -2.30 -10.05
N ASP A 145 -6.16 -3.48 -10.55
CA ASP A 145 -6.17 -4.76 -9.84
C ASP A 145 -4.93 -4.88 -8.93
N ARG A 146 -4.82 -3.92 -8.00
CA ARG A 146 -3.72 -3.80 -7.03
C ARG A 146 -4.29 -3.48 -5.64
N PRO A 147 -3.58 -3.84 -4.56
CA PRO A 147 -4.00 -3.46 -3.21
C PRO A 147 -4.15 -1.93 -3.07
N ILE A 148 -5.27 -1.49 -2.50
CA ILE A 148 -5.56 -0.07 -2.26
C ILE A 148 -5.09 0.29 -0.85
N ARG A 149 -4.36 1.40 -0.74
CA ARG A 149 -3.92 1.96 0.55
C ARG A 149 -4.32 3.42 0.66
N VAL A 150 -5.05 3.74 1.71
CA VAL A 150 -5.40 5.10 2.11
C VAL A 150 -4.64 5.46 3.38
N CYS A 151 -3.95 6.61 3.37
CA CYS A 151 -3.19 7.10 4.52
C CYS A 151 -3.63 8.53 4.88
N GLY A 152 -3.75 8.81 6.17
CA GLY A 152 -3.78 10.19 6.67
C GLY A 152 -2.36 10.71 6.82
N VAL A 153 -2.11 11.96 6.42
CA VAL A 153 -0.83 12.64 6.61
C VAL A 153 -1.06 13.81 7.56
N VAL A 154 -0.18 13.98 8.54
CA VAL A 154 -0.22 15.14 9.44
C VAL A 154 0.38 16.34 8.70
N PRO A 155 -0.18 17.56 8.83
CA PRO A 155 0.41 18.75 8.25
C PRO A 155 1.88 18.88 8.63
N ASN A 156 2.75 19.12 7.63
CA ASN A 156 4.16 19.33 7.89
C ASN A 156 4.34 20.69 8.58
N THR A 157 4.72 20.66 9.85
CA THR A 157 4.97 21.84 10.70
C THR A 157 6.44 22.29 10.69
N GLY A 158 7.27 21.71 9.83
CA GLY A 158 8.72 21.99 9.76
C GLY A 158 9.57 21.07 10.64
N ASP A 159 8.98 20.04 11.23
CA ASP A 159 9.71 19.06 12.03
C ASP A 159 10.61 18.17 11.15
N PRO A 160 11.82 17.82 11.62
CA PRO A 160 12.73 16.96 10.87
C PRO A 160 12.15 15.54 10.75
N GLY A 161 11.71 15.18 9.54
CA GLY A 161 11.29 13.83 9.15
C GLY A 161 9.79 13.69 8.80
N GLY A 162 9.47 12.75 7.91
CA GLY A 162 8.09 12.29 7.66
C GLY A 162 7.23 13.08 6.67
N GLY A 163 7.74 14.17 6.08
CA GLY A 163 7.04 14.90 5.02
C GLY A 163 7.00 14.13 3.69
N PRO A 164 5.95 14.30 2.85
CA PRO A 164 5.95 13.76 1.50
C PRO A 164 7.11 14.34 0.71
N PHE A 165 7.84 13.48 -0.02
CA PHE A 165 8.91 13.88 -0.92
C PHE A 165 8.52 13.53 -2.35
N TRP A 166 8.87 14.40 -3.29
CA TRP A 166 8.72 14.13 -4.72
C TRP A 166 9.84 13.18 -5.15
N VAL A 167 9.46 12.03 -5.69
CA VAL A 167 10.41 11.09 -6.30
C VAL A 167 10.51 11.45 -7.78
N ALA A 168 11.69 11.86 -8.22
CA ALA A 168 11.99 11.97 -9.64
C ALA A 168 12.42 10.58 -10.15
N HIS A 169 11.67 10.01 -11.07
CA HIS A 169 12.13 8.84 -11.82
C HIS A 169 12.99 9.35 -12.98
N PRO A 170 14.19 8.79 -13.21
CA PRO A 170 14.95 9.09 -14.43
C PRO A 170 14.13 8.62 -15.64
N GLU A 171 14.03 9.51 -16.63
CA GLU A 171 13.43 9.22 -17.96
C GLU A 171 14.18 8.11 -18.70
#